data_AF-A0A2T4WSH4-F1
#
_entry.id   AF-A0A2T4WSH4-F1
#
_cell.length_a   1.000
_cell.length_b   1.000
_cell.length_c   1.000
_cell.angle_alpha   90.00
_cell.angle_beta   90.00
_cell.angle_gamma   90.00
#
_symmetry.space_group_name_H-M   'P 1'
#
loop_
_entity.id
_entity.type
_entity.pdbx_description
1 polymer ?
#
loop_
_entity_poly.entity_id
_entity_poly.type
_entity_poly.pdbx_seq_one_letter_code
_entity_poly.pdbx_strand_id
1 'polypeptide(L)'
;MAIKDTTINTFGVEGTLGVDRMPDYFRSQRQLIIDTEKLIKQRGQLSKKDFNFKSNELGFDQKALRIKYGEFMGEEQVEEGVVSQENLEIFEAENEKHDEDEDPLAKYTHDHDGSNEHNLVEEKKSTDTKNPLEAFAHSHDDAAMATLFEESLRSKLLKALGEMWDSELYLRLYEPEKSLPYQYRALTLLQDIKNSARIYVHRIGFDPPPIKEDTRLSGKLDDIKSYRKNESLKNDLEFPFIRNAIYRIEQIVNNNAEITERDQQLFESTGNELAQKAIESPGKFLSTLQGLKQLSENKNTAINELRKIQKGLMEAIPSSEFYPTKSNGFVDKINQLLLKELEIHD
;
A
#
# COMPACT_ATOMS: atom_id res chain seq x y z
N MET A 1 -24.16 17.54 -17.31
CA MET A 1 -23.92 16.08 -17.26
C MET A 1 -22.42 15.88 -17.39
N ALA A 2 -21.73 15.62 -16.27
CA ALA A 2 -20.30 15.37 -16.24
C ALA A 2 -20.07 13.86 -16.21
N ILE A 3 -19.26 13.36 -17.14
CA ILE A 3 -18.92 11.94 -17.25
C ILE A 3 -17.92 11.62 -16.14
N LYS A 4 -18.24 10.63 -15.30
CA LYS A 4 -17.35 10.13 -14.24
C LYS A 4 -16.23 9.29 -14.84
N ASP A 5 -15.00 9.58 -14.43
CA ASP A 5 -13.78 8.86 -14.76
C ASP A 5 -13.79 7.46 -14.11
N THR A 6 -13.61 6.41 -14.92
CA THR A 6 -13.68 4.98 -14.50
C THR A 6 -12.31 4.33 -14.36
N THR A 7 -11.22 5.10 -14.29
CA THR A 7 -9.85 4.54 -14.27
C THR A 7 -9.34 4.11 -12.89
N ILE A 8 -10.14 4.28 -11.82
CA ILE A 8 -9.76 3.85 -10.47
C ILE A 8 -10.38 2.46 -10.21
N ASN A 9 -9.63 1.41 -10.53
CA ASN A 9 -9.96 0.05 -10.09
C ASN A 9 -9.73 -0.06 -8.58
N THR A 10 -10.72 0.30 -7.78
CA THR A 10 -10.82 -0.16 -6.39
C THR A 10 -11.20 -1.63 -6.39
N PHE A 11 -10.32 -2.48 -5.85
CA PHE A 11 -10.64 -3.87 -5.54
C PHE A 11 -11.82 -3.90 -4.57
N GLY A 12 -13.02 -4.16 -5.09
CA GLY A 12 -14.19 -4.50 -4.30
C GLY A 12 -14.04 -5.92 -3.81
N VAL A 13 -13.64 -6.09 -2.54
CA VAL A 13 -13.90 -7.32 -1.79
C VAL A 13 -15.38 -7.31 -1.46
N GLU A 14 -16.17 -7.88 -2.35
CA GLU A 14 -17.61 -8.08 -2.17
C GLU A 14 -17.80 -9.21 -1.16
N GLY A 15 -17.96 -8.82 0.12
CA GLY A 15 -18.09 -9.75 1.24
C GLY A 15 -17.89 -9.11 2.61
N THR A 16 -18.54 -7.97 2.88
CA THR A 16 -18.56 -7.40 4.24
C THR A 16 -20.00 -7.33 4.74
N LEU A 17 -20.49 -8.47 5.23
CA LEU A 17 -21.54 -8.47 6.26
C LEU A 17 -20.98 -7.73 7.49
N GLY A 18 -21.83 -6.89 8.09
CA GLY A 18 -21.44 -5.91 9.09
C GLY A 18 -20.69 -6.52 10.27
N VAL A 19 -19.44 -6.09 10.44
CA VAL A 19 -18.71 -6.22 11.70
C VAL A 19 -18.58 -4.82 12.28
N ASP A 20 -19.01 -4.71 13.52
CA ASP A 20 -19.03 -3.51 14.34
C ASP A 20 -17.69 -2.73 14.27
N ARG A 21 -17.79 -1.42 14.09
CA ARG A 21 -16.63 -0.52 14.08
C ARG A 21 -16.32 -0.11 15.52
N MET A 22 -15.71 -1.01 16.28
CA MET A 22 -14.73 -0.62 17.30
C MET A 22 -13.36 -1.17 16.89
N PRO A 23 -12.30 -0.34 16.82
CA PRO A 23 -10.95 -0.86 16.76
C PRO A 23 -10.64 -1.47 18.13
N ASP A 24 -11.11 -2.69 18.36
CA ASP A 24 -10.66 -3.46 19.52
C ASP A 24 -9.17 -3.72 19.30
N TYR A 25 -8.35 -3.03 20.09
CA TYR A 25 -6.92 -3.31 20.16
C TYR A 25 -6.77 -4.68 20.83
N PHE A 26 -6.72 -5.74 20.03
CA PHE A 26 -6.49 -7.08 20.55
C PHE A 26 -5.07 -7.19 21.11
N ARG A 27 -4.98 -7.52 22.40
CA ARG A 27 -3.70 -7.83 23.03
C ARG A 27 -3.20 -9.17 22.51
N SER A 28 -1.93 -9.21 22.10
CA SER A 28 -1.28 -10.46 21.71
C SER A 28 -0.94 -11.31 22.94
N GLN A 29 -0.74 -12.62 22.76
CA GLN A 29 -0.32 -13.52 23.85
C GLN A 29 0.97 -13.03 24.54
N ARG A 30 1.91 -12.45 23.79
CA ARG A 30 3.13 -11.84 24.37
C ARG A 30 2.82 -10.64 25.26
N GLN A 31 1.85 -9.82 24.85
CA GLN A 31 1.43 -8.66 25.63
C GLN A 31 0.76 -9.08 26.94
N LEU A 32 -0.09 -10.11 26.91
CA LEU A 32 -0.73 -10.68 28.10
C LEU A 32 0.29 -11.24 29.10
N ILE A 33 1.32 -11.91 28.61
CA ILE A 33 2.43 -12.38 29.45
C ILE A 33 3.13 -11.20 30.12
N ILE A 34 3.49 -10.17 29.36
CA ILE A 34 4.16 -8.96 29.88
C ILE A 34 3.29 -8.27 30.95
N ASP A 35 2.00 -8.14 30.70
CA ASP A 35 1.08 -7.49 31.63
C ASP A 35 0.82 -8.35 32.88
N THR A 36 0.81 -9.68 32.74
CA THR A 36 0.73 -10.62 33.87
C THR A 36 1.99 -10.52 34.75
N GLU A 37 3.18 -10.54 34.15
CA GLU A 37 4.44 -10.34 34.89
C GLU A 37 4.51 -8.99 35.58
N LYS A 38 4.02 -7.94 34.91
CA LYS A 38 3.92 -6.60 35.49
C LYS A 38 2.96 -6.58 36.68
N LEU A 39 1.80 -7.24 36.58
CA LEU A 39 0.84 -7.36 37.67
C LEU A 39 1.45 -8.07 38.88
N ILE A 40 2.20 -9.15 38.67
CA ILE A 40 2.93 -9.87 39.73
C ILE A 40 3.95 -8.96 40.40
N LYS A 41 4.76 -8.22 39.63
CA LYS A 41 5.74 -7.27 40.18
C LYS A 41 5.07 -6.14 40.99
N GLN A 42 3.87 -5.73 40.60
CA GLN A 42 3.11 -4.66 41.27
C GLN A 42 2.27 -5.16 42.46
N ARG A 43 2.29 -6.44 42.80
CA ARG A 43 1.47 -7.06 43.86
C ARG A 43 1.60 -6.34 45.21
N GLY A 44 2.80 -5.88 45.57
CA GLY A 44 3.04 -5.15 46.82
C GLY A 44 2.63 -3.67 46.81
N GLN A 45 2.28 -3.11 45.66
CA GLN A 45 1.93 -1.69 45.48
C GLN A 45 0.42 -1.46 45.29
N LEU A 46 -0.34 -2.51 44.99
CA LEU A 46 -1.76 -2.46 44.67
C LEU A 46 -2.61 -2.90 45.86
N SER A 47 -3.81 -2.33 45.99
CA SER A 47 -4.84 -2.88 46.88
C SER A 47 -5.26 -4.26 46.40
N LYS A 48 -5.69 -5.15 47.31
CA LYS A 48 -6.24 -6.47 46.97
C LYS A 48 -7.40 -6.37 45.96
N LYS A 49 -8.23 -5.33 46.08
CA LYS A 49 -9.34 -5.09 45.16
C LYS A 49 -8.85 -4.76 43.75
N ASP A 50 -7.86 -3.88 43.63
CA ASP A 50 -7.31 -3.44 42.35
C ASP A 50 -6.49 -4.54 41.67
N PHE A 51 -5.77 -5.35 42.47
CA PHE A 51 -5.07 -6.53 41.97
C PHE A 51 -6.04 -7.56 41.39
N ASN A 52 -7.11 -7.88 42.13
CA ASN A 52 -8.13 -8.82 41.67
C ASN A 52 -8.84 -8.30 40.41
N PHE A 53 -9.16 -7.01 40.37
CA PHE A 53 -9.78 -6.39 39.20
C PHE A 53 -8.87 -6.52 37.96
N LYS A 54 -7.60 -6.11 38.07
CA LYS A 54 -6.63 -6.21 36.96
C LYS A 54 -6.37 -7.64 36.52
N SER A 55 -6.33 -8.60 37.46
CA SER A 55 -6.18 -10.01 37.12
C SER A 55 -7.38 -10.54 36.34
N ASN A 56 -8.59 -10.09 36.69
CA ASN A 56 -9.81 -10.46 35.97
C ASN A 56 -9.86 -9.82 34.57
N GLU A 57 -9.45 -8.55 34.43
CA GLU A 57 -9.30 -7.91 33.11
C GLU A 57 -8.34 -8.69 32.20
N LEU A 58 -7.20 -9.13 32.73
CA LEU A 58 -6.28 -9.99 31.96
C LEU A 58 -6.92 -11.33 31.59
N GLY A 59 -7.75 -11.91 32.45
CA GLY A 59 -8.53 -13.12 32.13
C GLY A 59 -9.54 -12.88 31.01
N PHE A 60 -10.20 -11.71 31.00
CA PHE A 60 -11.10 -11.32 29.92
C PHE A 60 -10.35 -11.16 28.59
N ASP A 61 -9.19 -10.50 28.60
CA ASP A 61 -8.37 -10.36 27.40
C ASP A 61 -7.85 -11.71 26.88
N GLN A 62 -7.49 -12.63 27.79
CA GLN A 62 -7.10 -13.99 27.44
C GLN A 62 -8.25 -14.78 26.79
N LYS A 63 -9.48 -14.62 27.31
CA LYS A 63 -10.70 -15.20 26.70
C LYS A 63 -10.94 -14.64 25.31
N ALA A 64 -10.87 -13.32 25.16
CA ALA A 64 -11.06 -12.66 23.87
C ALA A 64 -10.05 -13.15 22.83
N LEU A 65 -8.78 -13.31 23.24
CA LEU A 65 -7.76 -13.88 22.37
C LEU A 65 -8.05 -15.34 22.00
N ARG A 66 -8.54 -16.15 22.95
CA ARG A 66 -8.89 -17.56 22.71
C ARG A 66 -10.04 -17.68 21.70
N ILE A 67 -11.12 -16.92 21.89
CA ILE A 67 -12.28 -16.93 20.99
C ILE A 67 -11.86 -16.60 19.57
N LYS A 68 -11.00 -15.61 19.38
CA LYS A 68 -10.49 -15.26 18.04
C LYS A 68 -9.73 -16.36 17.32
N TYR A 69 -8.88 -17.08 18.04
CA TYR A 69 -8.19 -18.22 17.46
C TYR A 69 -9.16 -19.39 17.22
N GLY A 70 -10.24 -19.50 17.98
CA GLY A 70 -11.35 -20.42 17.74
C GLY A 70 -12.16 -20.07 16.49
N GLU A 71 -12.56 -18.81 16.32
CA GLU A 71 -13.23 -18.28 15.13
C GLU A 71 -12.40 -18.53 13.86
N PHE A 72 -11.07 -18.37 13.94
CA PHE A 72 -10.16 -18.66 12.82
C PHE A 72 -10.23 -20.12 12.35
N MET A 73 -10.61 -21.06 13.23
CA MET A 73 -10.73 -22.48 12.91
C MET A 73 -12.11 -22.84 12.31
N GLY A 74 -13.03 -21.87 12.20
CA GLY A 74 -14.41 -22.12 11.74
C GLY A 74 -15.28 -22.80 12.80
N GLU A 75 -14.83 -22.91 14.05
CA GLU A 75 -15.66 -23.36 15.16
C GLU A 75 -16.49 -22.18 15.68
N GLU A 76 -17.69 -22.00 15.13
CA GLU A 76 -18.67 -21.01 15.59
C GLU A 76 -19.17 -21.30 17.04
N GLN A 77 -18.76 -22.42 17.64
CA GLN A 77 -19.19 -22.90 18.96
C GLN A 77 -18.27 -22.49 20.13
N VAL A 78 -17.17 -21.76 19.88
CA VAL A 78 -16.22 -21.38 20.96
C VAL A 78 -16.78 -20.27 21.88
N GLU A 79 -17.88 -19.60 21.49
CA GLU A 79 -18.54 -18.57 22.29
C GLU A 79 -19.14 -19.12 23.61
N GLU A 80 -19.64 -20.35 23.60
CA GLU A 80 -20.36 -20.95 24.72
C GLU A 80 -19.50 -21.88 25.58
N GLY A 81 -18.26 -21.49 25.91
CA GLY A 81 -17.55 -22.06 27.07
C GLY A 81 -17.48 -23.60 27.14
N VAL A 82 -17.46 -24.28 25.99
CA VAL A 82 -17.38 -25.73 25.88
C VAL A 82 -16.40 -26.05 24.76
N VAL A 83 -15.12 -25.92 25.08
CA VAL A 83 -14.18 -26.93 24.60
C VAL A 83 -14.42 -28.07 25.59
N SER A 84 -15.35 -28.97 25.29
CA SER A 84 -15.67 -30.07 26.21
C SER A 84 -14.37 -30.78 26.55
N GLN A 85 -14.12 -30.98 27.84
CA GLN A 85 -13.08 -31.88 28.31
C GLN A 85 -13.19 -33.25 27.62
N GLU A 86 -14.41 -33.65 27.21
CA GLU A 86 -14.68 -34.83 26.38
C GLU A 86 -13.97 -34.81 25.01
N ASN A 87 -13.87 -33.67 24.33
CA ASN A 87 -13.13 -33.57 23.05
C ASN A 87 -11.61 -33.64 23.25
N LEU A 88 -11.10 -33.32 24.44
CA LEU A 88 -9.69 -33.45 24.81
C LEU A 88 -9.37 -34.86 25.34
N GLU A 89 -10.24 -35.43 26.17
CA GLU A 89 -10.11 -36.77 26.77
C GLU A 89 -10.26 -37.90 25.73
N ILE A 90 -11.13 -37.74 24.72
CA ILE A 90 -11.21 -38.67 23.59
C ILE A 90 -9.89 -38.68 22.79
N PHE A 91 -9.19 -37.55 22.70
CA PHE A 91 -7.95 -37.40 21.94
C PHE A 91 -6.69 -37.78 22.74
N GLU A 92 -6.71 -37.61 24.07
CA GLU A 92 -5.67 -38.12 24.98
C GLU A 92 -5.72 -39.65 25.08
N ALA A 93 -6.93 -40.24 25.10
CA ALA A 93 -7.10 -41.70 25.07
C ALA A 93 -6.65 -42.37 23.75
N GLU A 94 -6.68 -41.64 22.62
CA GLU A 94 -6.13 -42.12 21.34
C GLU A 94 -4.59 -42.06 21.27
N ASN A 95 -3.94 -41.19 22.06
CA ASN A 95 -2.48 -41.07 22.08
C ASN A 95 -1.77 -41.99 23.09
N GLU A 96 -2.49 -42.62 24.03
CA GLU A 96 -1.91 -43.57 25.01
C GLU A 96 -1.84 -45.04 24.52
N LYS A 97 -2.28 -45.34 23.29
CA LYS A 97 -2.28 -46.72 22.75
C LYS A 97 -1.33 -46.97 21.57
N HIS A 98 -0.19 -46.29 21.53
CA HIS A 98 0.83 -46.51 20.48
C HIS A 98 2.25 -46.67 21.04
N ASP A 99 2.38 -47.35 22.18
CA ASP A 99 3.67 -47.85 22.69
C ASP A 99 3.68 -49.38 22.75
N GLU A 100 3.48 -50.06 21.61
CA GLU A 100 4.00 -51.42 21.41
C GLU A 100 4.53 -51.55 19.98
N ASP A 101 5.72 -52.13 19.88
CA ASP A 101 6.57 -52.23 18.69
C ASP A 101 5.84 -52.90 17.49
N GLU A 102 5.35 -52.11 16.53
CA GLU A 102 4.96 -52.63 15.22
C GLU A 102 5.65 -51.87 14.08
N ASP A 103 6.36 -52.66 13.26
CA ASP A 103 7.11 -52.24 12.07
C ASP A 103 6.19 -51.48 11.08
N PRO A 104 6.45 -50.19 10.79
CA PRO A 104 5.60 -49.36 9.93
C PRO A 104 5.51 -49.85 8.47
N LEU A 105 6.29 -50.85 8.06
CA LEU A 105 6.21 -51.47 6.73
C LEU A 105 5.26 -52.68 6.63
N ALA A 106 4.81 -53.26 7.73
CA ALA A 106 3.96 -54.47 7.70
C ALA A 106 2.60 -54.21 7.00
N LYS A 107 2.10 -52.96 7.03
CA LYS A 107 0.85 -52.56 6.36
C LYS A 107 0.94 -52.50 4.83
N TYR A 108 2.15 -52.61 4.27
CA TYR A 108 2.41 -52.53 2.82
C TYR A 108 2.79 -53.85 2.18
N THR A 109 2.94 -54.93 2.95
CA THR A 109 3.13 -56.28 2.41
C THR A 109 1.77 -56.92 2.17
N HIS A 110 1.24 -56.78 0.96
CA HIS A 110 0.00 -57.44 0.55
C HIS A 110 0.34 -58.85 0.04
N ASP A 111 0.08 -59.87 0.85
CA ASP A 111 0.11 -61.27 0.42
C ASP A 111 -1.20 -61.55 -0.33
N HIS A 112 -1.10 -61.73 -1.64
CA HIS A 112 -2.25 -62.04 -2.49
C HIS A 112 -2.37 -63.56 -2.61
N ASP A 113 -2.98 -64.21 -1.62
CA ASP A 113 -3.72 -65.46 -1.85
C ASP A 113 -4.59 -65.79 -0.62
N GLY A 114 -5.92 -65.66 -0.78
CA GLY A 114 -6.84 -65.95 0.31
C GLY A 114 -8.31 -65.69 -0.02
N SER A 115 -8.90 -66.60 -0.81
CA SER A 115 -10.33 -66.92 -0.87
C SER A 115 -11.34 -65.80 -1.18
N ASN A 116 -11.80 -65.86 -2.42
CA ASN A 116 -12.99 -65.26 -2.99
C ASN A 116 -14.28 -65.83 -2.35
N GLU A 117 -14.92 -65.13 -1.41
CA GLU A 117 -16.27 -65.47 -0.95
C GLU A 117 -16.98 -64.33 -0.17
N HIS A 118 -17.40 -63.23 -0.81
CA HIS A 118 -18.62 -62.50 -0.41
C HIS A 118 -19.04 -61.40 -1.42
N ASN A 119 -19.81 -61.77 -2.45
CA ASN A 119 -20.66 -60.83 -3.18
C ASN A 119 -21.99 -60.66 -2.43
N LEU A 120 -21.99 -59.91 -1.33
CA LEU A 120 -23.21 -59.49 -0.65
C LEU A 120 -23.25 -57.96 -0.65
N VAL A 121 -23.94 -57.41 -1.64
CA VAL A 121 -24.38 -56.01 -1.61
C VAL A 121 -25.36 -55.87 -0.44
N GLU A 122 -24.98 -55.16 0.61
CA GLU A 122 -25.92 -54.77 1.65
C GLU A 122 -26.88 -53.73 1.08
N GLU A 123 -28.15 -54.12 0.91
CA GLU A 123 -29.26 -53.20 0.72
C GLU A 123 -29.41 -52.31 1.96
N LYS A 124 -28.87 -51.09 1.91
CA LYS A 124 -29.28 -50.05 2.85
C LYS A 124 -30.68 -49.57 2.49
N LYS A 125 -31.64 -50.09 3.25
CA LYS A 125 -32.99 -49.56 3.42
C LYS A 125 -32.95 -48.03 3.53
N SER A 126 -33.66 -47.38 2.61
CA SER A 126 -34.09 -45.99 2.73
C SER A 126 -35.01 -45.84 3.93
N THR A 127 -34.48 -45.39 5.07
CA THR A 127 -35.30 -44.86 6.15
C THR A 127 -35.63 -43.42 5.83
N ASP A 128 -36.90 -43.22 5.50
CA ASP A 128 -37.53 -41.92 5.36
C ASP A 128 -37.64 -41.23 6.73
N THR A 129 -37.62 -39.89 6.71
CA THR A 129 -37.75 -38.92 7.80
C THR A 129 -36.52 -38.60 8.66
N LYS A 130 -35.86 -37.48 8.33
CA LYS A 130 -35.65 -36.33 9.23
C LYS A 130 -35.20 -35.08 8.45
N ASN A 131 -35.94 -34.00 8.65
CA ASN A 131 -35.75 -32.58 8.29
C ASN A 131 -35.57 -32.13 6.82
N PRO A 132 -36.59 -31.49 6.19
CA PRO A 132 -36.41 -30.78 4.91
C PRO A 132 -35.56 -29.50 4.99
N LEU A 133 -35.14 -29.09 6.20
CA LEU A 133 -34.17 -27.99 6.39
C LEU A 133 -32.72 -28.40 6.09
N GLU A 134 -32.38 -29.69 6.15
CA GLU A 134 -31.01 -30.17 5.98
C GLU A 134 -30.52 -29.96 4.54
N ALA A 135 -31.43 -29.98 3.55
CA ALA A 135 -31.14 -29.64 2.16
C ALA A 135 -30.85 -28.15 1.90
N PHE A 136 -31.13 -27.28 2.88
CA PHE A 136 -30.85 -25.84 2.82
C PHE A 136 -29.70 -25.42 3.75
N ALA A 137 -29.22 -26.35 4.59
CA ALA A 137 -28.03 -26.17 5.39
C ALA A 137 -26.81 -26.48 4.53
N HIS A 138 -26.14 -25.44 4.04
CA HIS A 138 -24.78 -25.59 3.53
C HIS A 138 -23.85 -25.88 4.70
N SER A 139 -23.64 -27.17 5.00
CA SER A 139 -22.53 -27.58 5.83
C SER A 139 -21.25 -27.23 5.08
N HIS A 140 -20.56 -26.16 5.52
CA HIS A 140 -19.22 -25.79 5.02
C HIS A 140 -18.11 -26.73 5.52
N ASP A 141 -18.50 -27.82 6.17
CA ASP A 141 -17.63 -28.84 6.75
C ASP A 141 -17.23 -29.87 5.67
N ASP A 142 -16.70 -29.38 4.54
CA ASP A 142 -16.12 -30.24 3.52
C ASP A 142 -14.76 -30.75 4.04
N ALA A 143 -14.83 -31.74 4.92
CA ALA A 143 -13.72 -32.54 5.44
C ALA A 143 -12.90 -33.23 4.32
N ALA A 144 -13.38 -33.20 3.08
CA ALA A 144 -12.69 -33.74 1.91
C ALA A 144 -11.44 -32.95 1.46
N MET A 145 -11.19 -31.77 2.03
CA MET A 145 -9.99 -30.96 1.75
C MET A 145 -8.95 -30.97 2.89
N ALA A 146 -9.11 -31.81 3.91
CA ALA A 146 -8.09 -32.00 4.94
C ALA A 146 -6.85 -32.66 4.33
N THR A 147 -5.94 -31.84 3.80
CA THR A 147 -4.57 -32.30 3.56
C THR A 147 -4.02 -32.71 4.93
N LEU A 148 -3.40 -33.88 5.06
CA LEU A 148 -2.84 -34.43 6.33
C LEU A 148 -2.09 -33.40 7.22
N PHE A 149 -1.53 -32.35 6.60
CA PHE A 149 -0.90 -31.23 7.30
C PHE A 149 -1.89 -30.40 8.15
N GLU A 150 -3.12 -30.19 7.70
CA GLU A 150 -4.14 -29.38 8.36
C GLU A 150 -4.65 -30.01 9.66
N GLU A 151 -4.81 -31.33 9.69
CA GLU A 151 -5.17 -32.08 10.91
C GLU A 151 -4.12 -31.93 12.02
N SER A 152 -2.83 -31.92 11.63
CA SER A 152 -1.71 -31.69 12.56
C SER A 152 -1.64 -30.24 13.08
N LEU A 153 -2.12 -29.27 12.31
CA LEU A 153 -2.16 -27.86 12.71
C LEU A 153 -3.36 -27.59 13.61
N ARG A 154 -4.53 -28.15 13.27
CA ARG A 154 -5.76 -28.05 14.04
C ARG A 154 -5.57 -28.62 15.45
N SER A 155 -5.01 -29.81 15.56
CA SER A 155 -4.73 -30.44 16.86
C SER A 155 -3.77 -29.64 17.73
N LYS A 156 -2.72 -29.03 17.15
CA LYS A 156 -1.82 -28.11 17.87
C LYS A 156 -2.52 -26.83 18.32
N LEU A 157 -3.43 -26.30 17.50
CA LEU A 157 -4.21 -25.12 17.85
C LEU A 157 -5.18 -25.40 18.99
N LEU A 158 -5.88 -26.54 18.96
CA LEU A 158 -6.75 -26.98 20.06
C LEU A 158 -5.98 -27.11 21.38
N LYS A 159 -4.78 -27.72 21.35
CA LYS A 159 -3.88 -27.76 22.51
C LYS A 159 -3.52 -26.35 23.01
N ALA A 160 -3.25 -25.42 22.11
CA ALA A 160 -2.97 -24.03 22.48
C ALA A 160 -4.19 -23.35 23.13
N LEU A 161 -5.40 -23.58 22.61
CA LEU A 161 -6.64 -23.05 23.18
C LEU A 161 -6.93 -23.62 24.58
N GLY A 162 -6.62 -24.89 24.82
CA GLY A 162 -6.69 -25.52 26.15
C GLY A 162 -5.75 -24.85 27.15
N GLU A 163 -4.48 -24.66 26.79
CA GLU A 163 -3.52 -23.93 27.63
C GLU A 163 -3.96 -22.48 27.90
N MET A 164 -4.56 -21.81 26.90
CA MET A 164 -5.12 -20.47 27.07
C MET A 164 -6.30 -20.48 28.05
N TRP A 165 -7.16 -21.50 28.03
CA TRP A 165 -8.25 -21.67 28.99
C TRP A 165 -7.73 -21.82 30.42
N ASP A 166 -6.75 -22.70 30.63
CA ASP A 166 -6.17 -22.88 31.97
C ASP A 166 -5.54 -21.59 32.48
N SER A 167 -4.86 -20.85 31.60
CA SER A 167 -4.32 -19.54 31.96
C SER A 167 -5.42 -18.53 32.33
N GLU A 168 -6.54 -18.51 31.61
CA GLU A 168 -7.71 -17.69 31.92
C GLU A 168 -8.30 -18.08 33.29
N LEU A 169 -8.42 -19.37 33.58
CA LEU A 169 -8.93 -19.87 34.86
C LEU A 169 -8.09 -19.32 36.03
N TYR A 170 -6.77 -19.46 35.98
CA TYR A 170 -5.89 -18.96 37.05
C TYR A 170 -5.91 -17.42 37.17
N LEU A 171 -6.06 -16.70 36.06
CA LEU A 171 -6.23 -15.24 36.08
C LEU A 171 -7.54 -14.82 36.75
N ARG A 172 -8.64 -15.56 36.51
CA ARG A 172 -9.93 -15.35 37.19
C ARG A 172 -9.90 -15.74 38.67
N LEU A 173 -9.09 -16.73 39.04
CA LEU A 173 -8.83 -17.12 40.43
C LEU A 173 -7.88 -16.16 41.17
N TYR A 174 -7.42 -15.09 40.52
CA TYR A 174 -6.48 -14.11 41.08
C TYR A 174 -5.10 -14.69 41.44
N GLU A 175 -4.69 -15.74 40.73
CA GLU A 175 -3.40 -16.41 40.88
C GLU A 175 -2.54 -16.27 39.60
N PRO A 176 -2.12 -15.04 39.22
CA PRO A 176 -1.38 -14.83 37.97
C PRO A 176 -0.02 -15.54 37.92
N GLU A 177 0.59 -15.85 39.07
CA GLU A 177 1.84 -16.62 39.15
C GLU A 177 1.67 -18.04 38.58
N LYS A 178 0.50 -18.66 38.82
CA LYS A 178 0.19 -19.99 38.29
C LYS A 178 -0.25 -19.96 36.83
N SER A 179 -0.73 -18.83 36.32
CA SER A 179 -1.15 -18.72 34.92
C SER A 179 0.04 -18.59 33.96
N LEU A 180 1.18 -18.03 34.40
CA LEU A 180 2.35 -17.79 33.54
C LEU A 180 2.85 -19.02 32.77
N PRO A 181 3.04 -20.21 33.38
CA PRO A 181 3.51 -21.39 32.64
C PRO A 181 2.59 -21.76 31.47
N TYR A 182 1.26 -21.72 31.69
CA TYR A 182 0.26 -21.99 30.67
C TYR A 182 0.31 -20.94 29.55
N GLN A 183 0.46 -19.66 29.91
CA GLN A 183 0.59 -18.59 28.93
C GLN A 183 1.83 -18.77 28.03
N TYR A 184 2.95 -19.22 28.59
CA TYR A 184 4.18 -19.50 27.84
C TYR A 184 4.07 -20.75 26.95
N ARG A 185 3.41 -21.81 27.43
CA ARG A 185 3.12 -23.00 26.61
C ARG A 185 2.20 -22.67 25.44
N ALA A 186 1.12 -21.93 25.69
CA ALA A 186 0.24 -21.40 24.64
C ALA A 186 1.03 -20.57 23.62
N LEU A 187 1.89 -19.65 24.07
CA LEU A 187 2.73 -18.85 23.18
C LEU A 187 3.66 -19.70 22.31
N THR A 188 4.21 -20.78 22.86
CA THR A 188 5.10 -21.70 22.14
C THR A 188 4.34 -22.46 21.06
N LEU A 189 3.20 -23.04 21.41
CA LEU A 189 2.32 -23.73 20.46
C LEU A 189 1.87 -22.81 19.32
N LEU A 190 1.47 -21.57 19.63
CA LEU A 190 1.11 -20.56 18.62
C LEU A 190 2.28 -20.21 17.68
N GLN A 191 3.52 -20.19 18.18
CA GLN A 191 4.70 -19.96 17.34
C GLN A 191 5.01 -21.13 16.44
N ASP A 192 4.89 -22.35 16.95
CA ASP A 192 5.08 -23.56 16.18
C ASP A 192 4.06 -23.63 15.05
N ILE A 193 2.79 -23.36 15.34
CA ILE A 193 1.72 -23.25 14.33
C ILE A 193 2.07 -22.20 13.28
N LYS A 194 2.51 -21.00 13.70
CA LYS A 194 2.90 -19.93 12.77
C LYS A 194 4.08 -20.35 11.89
N ASN A 195 5.04 -21.09 12.44
CA ASN A 195 6.21 -21.55 11.70
C ASN A 195 5.86 -22.70 10.74
N SER A 196 4.99 -23.63 11.13
CA SER A 196 4.53 -24.73 10.27
C SER A 196 3.56 -24.27 9.19
N ALA A 197 2.73 -23.26 9.48
CA ALA A 197 1.87 -22.61 8.49
C ALA A 197 2.65 -21.66 7.57
N ARG A 198 3.90 -21.29 7.91
CA ARG A 198 4.75 -20.52 7.01
C ARG A 198 5.12 -21.42 5.83
N ILE A 199 4.35 -21.32 4.75
CA ILE A 199 4.69 -21.90 3.46
C ILE A 199 6.00 -21.23 3.01
N TYR A 200 7.11 -21.94 3.18
CA TYR A 200 8.39 -21.50 2.65
C TYR A 200 8.35 -21.77 1.15
N VAL A 201 7.79 -20.82 0.40
CA VAL A 201 8.11 -20.72 -1.02
C VAL A 201 9.59 -20.43 -1.04
N HIS A 202 10.41 -21.47 -1.24
CA HIS A 202 11.78 -21.26 -1.64
C HIS A 202 11.68 -20.27 -2.78
N ARG A 203 12.22 -19.06 -2.60
CA ARG A 203 12.58 -18.25 -3.75
C ARG A 203 13.55 -19.15 -4.49
N ILE A 204 13.03 -19.91 -5.45
CA ILE A 204 13.75 -20.33 -6.64
C ILE A 204 14.16 -19.02 -7.29
N GLY A 205 15.18 -18.39 -6.70
CA GLY A 205 15.97 -17.40 -7.38
C GLY A 205 16.43 -18.12 -8.62
N PHE A 206 16.06 -17.56 -9.77
CA PHE A 206 16.61 -18.01 -11.02
C PHE A 206 18.13 -17.88 -10.88
N ASP A 207 18.83 -18.99 -10.78
CA ASP A 207 20.29 -19.04 -10.86
C ASP A 207 20.61 -19.22 -12.34
N PRO A 208 20.84 -18.12 -13.09
CA PRO A 208 21.11 -18.24 -14.51
C PRO A 208 22.36 -19.12 -14.70
N PRO A 209 22.34 -20.06 -15.65
CA PRO A 209 23.54 -20.81 -15.98
C PRO A 209 24.68 -19.83 -16.32
N PRO A 210 25.93 -20.15 -15.92
CA PRO A 210 27.07 -19.25 -16.15
C PRO A 210 27.19 -18.92 -17.63
N ILE A 211 27.27 -17.63 -17.93
CA ILE A 211 27.35 -17.12 -19.31
C ILE A 211 28.73 -17.50 -19.88
N LYS A 212 28.76 -18.06 -21.09
CA LYS A 212 30.01 -18.32 -21.82
C LYS A 212 30.53 -17.02 -22.42
N GLU A 213 31.55 -16.41 -21.80
CA GLU A 213 32.17 -15.16 -22.28
C GLU A 213 32.69 -15.27 -23.72
N ASP A 214 33.15 -16.47 -24.15
CA ASP A 214 33.68 -16.70 -25.51
C ASP A 214 32.64 -16.47 -26.62
N THR A 215 31.35 -16.56 -26.28
CA THR A 215 30.23 -16.38 -27.22
C THR A 215 29.56 -15.02 -27.08
N ARG A 216 30.01 -14.22 -26.12
CA ARG A 216 29.45 -12.91 -25.83
C ARG A 216 29.87 -11.94 -26.94
N LEU A 217 28.89 -11.25 -27.53
CA LEU A 217 29.10 -10.26 -28.61
C LEU A 217 29.64 -10.82 -29.94
N SER A 218 29.67 -12.14 -30.14
CA SER A 218 30.09 -12.77 -31.41
C SER A 218 28.96 -12.94 -32.43
N GLY A 219 27.79 -12.35 -32.19
CA GLY A 219 26.64 -12.44 -33.09
C GLY A 219 26.82 -11.60 -34.35
N LYS A 220 26.40 -12.11 -35.51
CA LYS A 220 26.34 -11.33 -36.75
C LYS A 220 25.20 -10.31 -36.65
N LEU A 221 25.52 -9.01 -36.74
CA LEU A 221 24.54 -7.92 -36.64
C LEU A 221 24.00 -7.47 -38.02
N ASP A 222 24.10 -8.33 -39.04
CA ASP A 222 23.84 -7.97 -40.45
C ASP A 222 22.41 -7.42 -40.68
N ASP A 223 21.42 -7.85 -39.90
CA ASP A 223 20.02 -7.42 -40.01
C ASP A 223 19.61 -6.28 -39.06
N ILE A 224 20.51 -5.81 -38.19
CA ILE A 224 20.18 -4.80 -37.16
C ILE A 224 20.40 -3.39 -37.71
N LYS A 225 19.31 -2.73 -38.10
CA LYS A 225 19.34 -1.32 -38.53
C LYS A 225 19.30 -0.40 -37.30
N SER A 226 20.32 0.43 -37.12
CA SER A 226 20.34 1.46 -36.07
C SER A 226 19.28 2.53 -36.34
N TYR A 227 18.26 2.62 -35.49
CA TYR A 227 17.25 3.67 -35.57
C TYR A 227 17.77 4.96 -34.91
N ARG A 228 17.93 6.03 -35.70
CA ARG A 228 18.27 7.37 -35.20
C ARG A 228 17.20 8.35 -35.68
N LYS A 229 16.46 8.94 -34.73
CA LYS A 229 15.49 10.01 -34.99
C LYS A 229 16.13 11.35 -34.65
N ASN A 230 16.27 12.21 -35.66
CA ASN A 230 16.62 13.61 -35.46
C ASN A 230 15.34 14.44 -35.62
N GLU A 231 15.03 15.29 -34.66
CA GLU A 231 13.87 16.16 -34.68
C GLU A 231 14.35 17.60 -34.48
N SER A 232 14.06 18.48 -35.44
CA SER A 232 14.31 19.92 -35.28
C SER A 232 13.03 20.57 -34.80
N LEU A 233 12.96 20.95 -33.52
CA LEU A 233 11.89 21.82 -33.04
C LEU A 233 12.14 23.22 -33.59
N LYS A 234 11.25 23.70 -34.48
CA LYS A 234 11.16 25.12 -34.81
C LYS A 234 10.37 25.78 -33.69
N ASN A 235 11.05 26.56 -32.86
CA ASN A 235 10.37 27.46 -31.93
C ASN A 235 10.03 28.73 -32.69
N ASP A 236 8.76 28.89 -33.07
CA ASP A 236 8.27 30.14 -33.64
C ASP A 236 8.30 31.19 -32.52
N LEU A 237 9.18 32.19 -32.65
CA LEU A 237 9.31 33.25 -31.67
C LEU A 237 8.09 34.17 -31.76
N GLU A 238 7.30 34.24 -30.70
CA GLU A 238 6.21 35.20 -30.60
C GLU A 238 6.75 36.66 -30.54
N PHE A 239 6.12 37.53 -31.32
CA PHE A 239 6.39 38.98 -31.42
C PHE A 239 7.82 39.36 -31.82
N PRO A 240 8.28 38.98 -33.03
CA PRO A 240 9.64 39.26 -33.50
C PRO A 240 9.93 40.76 -33.63
N PHE A 241 8.97 41.59 -34.05
CA PHE A 241 9.22 43.03 -34.23
C PHE A 241 9.31 43.75 -32.89
N ILE A 242 8.46 43.42 -31.91
CA ILE A 242 8.56 43.98 -30.54
C ILE A 242 9.94 43.67 -29.92
N ARG A 243 10.46 42.45 -30.07
CA ARG A 243 11.79 42.07 -29.55
C ARG A 243 12.91 42.88 -30.19
N ASN A 244 12.87 43.02 -31.51
CA ASN A 244 13.85 43.81 -32.26
C ASN A 244 13.78 45.30 -31.90
N ALA A 245 12.57 45.84 -31.69
CA ALA A 245 12.38 47.22 -31.29
C ALA A 245 12.91 47.50 -29.88
N ILE A 246 12.72 46.60 -28.92
CA ILE A 246 13.29 46.73 -27.57
C ILE A 246 14.82 46.83 -27.64
N TYR A 247 15.46 45.93 -28.40
CA TYR A 247 16.90 45.94 -28.60
C TYR A 247 17.37 47.24 -29.27
N ARG A 248 16.64 47.70 -30.29
CA ARG A 248 16.99 48.92 -31.01
C ARG A 248 16.83 50.18 -30.15
N ILE A 249 15.76 50.28 -29.36
CA ILE A 249 15.55 51.38 -28.41
C ILE A 249 16.67 51.40 -27.36
N GLU A 250 17.10 50.24 -26.87
CA GLU A 250 18.23 50.14 -25.94
C GLU A 250 19.53 50.67 -26.55
N GLN A 251 19.83 50.31 -27.81
CA GLN A 251 20.99 50.86 -28.51
C GLN A 251 20.94 52.37 -28.68
N ILE A 252 19.76 52.93 -29.00
CA ILE A 252 19.55 54.37 -29.15
C ILE A 252 19.78 55.08 -27.83
N VAL A 253 19.24 54.54 -26.73
CA VAL A 253 19.39 55.09 -25.37
C VAL A 253 20.84 55.04 -24.88
N ASN A 254 21.59 53.97 -25.19
CA ASN A 254 22.96 53.80 -24.70
C ASN A 254 24.00 54.57 -25.54
N ASN A 255 23.81 54.67 -26.86
CA ASN A 255 24.80 55.27 -27.77
C ASN A 255 24.43 56.69 -28.22
N ASN A 256 23.31 57.27 -27.74
CA ASN A 256 22.76 58.54 -28.24
C ASN A 256 22.66 58.58 -29.78
N ALA A 257 22.27 57.46 -30.39
CA ALA A 257 22.19 57.34 -31.84
C ALA A 257 20.93 58.04 -32.39
N GLU A 258 21.02 58.60 -33.60
CA GLU A 258 19.87 59.17 -34.30
C GLU A 258 18.95 58.06 -34.85
N ILE A 259 17.64 58.35 -34.89
CA ILE A 259 16.62 57.45 -35.44
C ILE A 259 16.73 57.46 -36.96
N THR A 260 17.02 56.31 -37.55
CA THR A 260 17.11 56.15 -39.01
C THR A 260 15.77 55.73 -39.63
N GLU A 261 15.62 55.88 -40.96
CA GLU A 261 14.41 55.45 -41.69
C GLU A 261 14.10 53.95 -41.48
N ARG A 262 15.13 53.11 -41.29
CA ARG A 262 14.95 51.69 -40.96
C ARG A 262 14.33 51.48 -39.57
N ASP A 263 14.65 52.36 -38.63
CA ASP A 263 14.08 52.31 -37.27
C ASP A 263 12.63 52.74 -37.28
N GLN A 264 12.26 53.70 -38.12
CA GLN A 264 10.88 54.14 -38.30
C GLN A 264 10.01 53.00 -38.85
N GLN A 265 10.50 52.27 -39.86
CA GLN A 265 9.82 51.08 -40.39
C GLN A 265 9.69 49.97 -39.34
N LEU A 266 10.71 49.80 -38.48
CA LEU A 266 10.66 48.86 -37.36
C LEU A 266 9.62 49.27 -36.31
N PHE A 267 9.51 50.56 -35.99
CA PHE A 267 8.52 51.05 -35.03
C PHE A 267 7.09 50.97 -35.58
N GLU A 268 6.90 51.17 -36.89
CA GLU A 268 5.61 50.97 -37.55
C GLU A 268 5.17 49.49 -37.52
N SER A 269 6.08 48.56 -37.85
CA SER A 269 5.77 47.13 -37.78
C SER A 269 5.54 46.65 -36.34
N THR A 270 6.29 47.19 -35.38
CA THR A 270 6.08 46.97 -33.95
C THR A 270 4.73 47.50 -33.49
N GLY A 271 4.32 48.67 -33.97
CA GLY A 271 3.02 49.25 -33.69
C GLY A 271 1.88 48.36 -34.18
N ASN A 272 2.03 47.74 -35.34
CA ASN A 272 1.05 46.79 -35.89
C ASN A 272 0.95 45.50 -35.05
N GLU A 273 2.08 44.95 -34.57
CA GLU A 273 2.07 43.79 -33.65
C GLU A 273 1.43 44.14 -32.30
N LEU A 274 1.74 45.33 -31.76
CA LEU A 274 1.24 45.78 -30.47
C LEU A 274 -0.23 46.22 -30.53
N ALA A 275 -0.73 46.67 -31.69
CA ALA A 275 -2.12 47.07 -31.88
C ALA A 275 -3.11 45.95 -31.50
N GLN A 276 -2.78 44.70 -31.83
CA GLN A 276 -3.61 43.55 -31.46
C GLN A 276 -3.71 43.40 -29.93
N LYS A 277 -2.59 43.51 -29.20
CA LYS A 277 -2.57 43.48 -27.73
C LYS A 277 -3.22 44.72 -27.09
N ALA A 278 -3.12 45.87 -27.75
CA ALA A 278 -3.74 47.11 -27.28
C ALA A 278 -5.27 47.09 -27.41
N ILE A 279 -5.82 46.37 -28.39
CA ILE A 279 -7.27 46.13 -28.49
C ILE A 279 -7.75 45.26 -27.32
N GLU A 280 -6.99 44.23 -26.97
CA GLU A 280 -7.31 43.33 -25.86
C GLU A 280 -7.17 44.01 -24.49
N SER A 281 -6.22 44.93 -24.34
CA SER A 281 -5.94 45.61 -23.08
C SER A 281 -5.57 47.10 -23.27
N PRO A 282 -6.57 47.95 -23.56
CA PRO A 282 -6.34 49.35 -23.94
C PRO A 282 -5.72 50.19 -22.82
N GLY A 283 -6.01 49.88 -21.55
CA GLY A 283 -5.50 50.64 -20.41
C GLY A 283 -3.97 50.55 -20.22
N LYS A 284 -3.33 49.50 -20.74
CA LYS A 284 -1.88 49.26 -20.56
C LYS A 284 -1.05 49.68 -21.77
N PHE A 285 -1.54 49.40 -22.99
CA PHE A 285 -0.73 49.51 -24.21
C PHE A 285 -1.10 50.68 -25.14
N LEU A 286 -2.14 51.47 -24.82
CA LEU A 286 -2.53 52.62 -25.66
C LEU A 286 -1.47 53.74 -25.64
N SER A 287 -0.90 54.02 -24.46
CA SER A 287 0.15 55.04 -24.30
C SER A 287 1.44 54.65 -25.04
N THR A 288 1.77 53.36 -25.05
CA THR A 288 2.96 52.82 -25.74
C THR A 288 2.77 52.82 -27.24
N LEU A 289 1.55 52.53 -27.73
CA LEU A 289 1.20 52.63 -29.15
C LEU A 289 1.26 54.08 -29.65
N GLN A 290 0.75 55.03 -28.86
CA GLN A 290 0.85 56.46 -29.18
C GLN A 290 2.32 56.90 -29.24
N GLY A 291 3.16 56.44 -28.31
CA GLY A 291 4.59 56.69 -28.31
C GLY A 291 5.30 56.10 -29.55
N LEU A 292 4.99 54.86 -29.93
CA LEU A 292 5.52 54.23 -31.15
C LEU A 292 5.13 54.99 -32.42
N LYS A 293 3.88 55.46 -32.50
CA LYS A 293 3.43 56.29 -33.64
C LYS A 293 4.16 57.63 -33.71
N GLN A 294 4.49 58.23 -32.57
CA GLN A 294 5.30 59.45 -32.55
C GLN A 294 6.75 59.20 -32.97
N LEU A 295 7.30 58.02 -32.66
CA LEU A 295 8.62 57.59 -33.10
C LEU A 295 8.68 57.31 -34.61
N SER A 296 7.62 56.74 -35.19
CA SER A 296 7.55 56.53 -36.65
C SER A 296 7.41 57.85 -37.42
N GLU A 297 6.78 58.88 -36.84
CA GLU A 297 6.62 60.22 -37.44
C GLU A 297 7.86 61.14 -37.26
N ASN A 298 8.98 60.61 -36.76
CA ASN A 298 10.26 61.31 -36.61
C ASN A 298 10.22 62.58 -35.73
N LYS A 299 9.41 62.56 -34.67
CA LYS A 299 9.44 63.63 -33.65
C LYS A 299 10.59 63.34 -32.68
N ASN A 300 11.48 64.31 -32.48
CA ASN A 300 12.61 64.17 -31.56
C ASN A 300 12.09 63.86 -30.15
N THR A 301 12.31 62.64 -29.67
CA THR A 301 11.76 62.16 -28.39
C THR A 301 12.83 62.23 -27.30
N ALA A 302 12.42 62.67 -26.11
CA ALA A 302 13.32 62.65 -24.96
C ALA A 302 13.66 61.20 -24.57
N ILE A 303 14.90 60.97 -24.09
CA ILE A 303 15.38 59.65 -23.62
C ILE A 303 14.43 59.03 -22.57
N ASN A 304 13.79 59.86 -21.76
CA ASN A 304 12.81 59.42 -20.75
C ASN A 304 11.54 58.80 -21.38
N GLU A 305 11.10 59.29 -22.55
CA GLU A 305 9.95 58.74 -23.26
C GLU A 305 10.31 57.42 -23.97
N LEU A 306 11.53 57.31 -24.52
CA LEU A 306 12.04 56.05 -25.07
C LEU A 306 12.08 54.94 -24.02
N ARG A 307 12.51 55.24 -22.78
CA ARG A 307 12.51 54.27 -21.67
C ARG A 307 11.10 53.84 -21.25
N LYS A 308 10.12 54.75 -21.28
CA LYS A 308 8.71 54.42 -21.00
C LYS A 308 8.13 53.49 -22.07
N ILE A 309 8.42 53.78 -23.34
CA ILE A 309 8.00 52.94 -24.47
C ILE A 309 8.65 51.55 -24.37
N GLN A 310 9.95 51.49 -24.09
CA GLN A 310 10.67 50.23 -23.90
C GLN A 310 10.06 49.37 -22.79
N LYS A 311 9.75 49.97 -21.62
CA LYS A 311 9.12 49.26 -20.50
C LYS A 311 7.77 48.67 -20.92
N GLY A 312 6.95 49.45 -21.60
CA GLY A 312 5.64 48.99 -22.07
C GLY A 312 5.71 47.89 -23.15
N LEU A 313 6.75 47.90 -24.00
CA LEU A 313 7.01 46.82 -24.95
C LEU A 313 7.45 45.53 -24.24
N MET A 314 8.25 45.63 -23.18
CA MET A 314 8.64 44.47 -22.37
C MET A 314 7.45 43.83 -21.67
N GLU A 315 6.49 44.63 -21.18
CA GLU A 315 5.25 44.12 -20.58
C GLU A 315 4.32 43.45 -21.60
N ALA A 316 4.47 43.73 -22.90
CA ALA A 316 3.66 43.15 -23.96
C ALA A 316 4.09 41.73 -24.35
N ILE A 317 5.37 41.36 -24.16
CA ILE A 317 5.92 40.06 -24.53
C ILE A 317 5.75 39.08 -23.35
N PRO A 318 5.34 37.82 -23.56
CA PRO A 318 5.36 36.83 -22.49
C PRO A 318 6.79 36.69 -21.94
N SER A 319 6.92 36.62 -20.61
CA SER A 319 8.18 36.27 -19.97
C SER A 319 8.65 34.94 -20.56
N SER A 320 9.82 34.93 -21.20
CA SER A 320 10.37 33.74 -21.83
C SER A 320 10.35 32.61 -20.82
N GLU A 321 9.65 31.51 -21.14
CA GLU A 321 9.78 30.30 -20.36
C GLU A 321 11.27 29.93 -20.27
N PHE A 322 11.66 29.59 -19.06
CA PHE A 322 13.01 29.35 -18.60
C PHE A 322 13.88 28.66 -19.64
N TYR A 323 14.95 29.33 -20.08
CA TYR A 323 16.11 28.60 -20.59
C TYR A 323 16.65 27.75 -19.43
N PRO A 324 16.93 26.46 -19.64
CA PRO A 324 17.60 25.64 -18.64
C PRO A 324 18.98 26.24 -18.38
N THR A 325 19.05 27.10 -17.37
CA THR A 325 20.31 27.57 -16.81
C THR A 325 20.79 26.48 -15.87
N LYS A 326 22.10 26.31 -15.79
CA LYS A 326 22.73 25.38 -14.84
C LYS A 326 22.55 25.96 -13.43
N SER A 327 21.37 25.74 -12.83
CA SER A 327 21.15 26.03 -11.42
C SER A 327 22.00 25.05 -10.61
N ASN A 328 22.97 25.57 -9.85
CA ASN A 328 23.68 24.78 -8.84
C ASN A 328 22.79 24.44 -7.62
N GLY A 329 21.53 24.85 -7.62
CA GLY A 329 20.55 24.47 -6.59
C GLY A 329 19.63 23.37 -7.11
N PHE A 330 19.80 22.15 -6.59
CA PHE A 330 18.76 21.14 -6.63
C PHE A 330 17.63 21.62 -5.71
N VAL A 331 16.59 22.24 -6.28
CA VAL A 331 15.40 22.57 -5.51
C VAL A 331 14.50 21.34 -5.53
N ASP A 332 14.63 20.53 -4.49
CA ASP A 332 13.76 19.38 -4.28
C ASP A 332 12.29 19.83 -4.19
N LYS A 333 11.38 19.03 -4.71
CA LYS A 333 9.94 19.33 -4.78
C LYS A 333 9.33 19.55 -3.40
N ILE A 334 9.93 18.95 -2.37
CA ILE A 334 9.59 19.12 -0.95
C ILE A 334 9.94 20.53 -0.46
N ASN A 335 11.09 21.07 -0.86
CA ASN A 335 11.51 22.43 -0.44
C ASN A 335 10.60 23.51 -1.05
N GLN A 336 10.10 23.29 -2.26
CA GLN A 336 9.11 24.19 -2.87
C GLN A 336 7.76 24.16 -2.14
N LEU A 337 7.32 22.97 -1.70
CA LEU A 337 6.09 22.85 -0.92
C LEU A 337 6.21 23.50 0.46
N LEU A 338 7.37 23.34 1.12
CA LEU A 338 7.66 23.97 2.41
C LEU A 338 7.69 25.50 2.31
N LEU A 339 8.38 26.05 1.30
CA LEU A 339 8.42 27.50 1.06
C LEU A 339 7.02 28.06 0.78
N LYS A 340 6.20 27.32 0.04
CA LYS A 340 4.82 27.71 -0.26
C LYS A 340 3.94 27.68 0.98
N GLU A 341 4.15 26.75 1.90
CA GLU A 341 3.46 26.73 3.20
C GLU A 341 3.88 27.89 4.09
N LEU A 342 5.17 28.24 4.10
CA LEU A 342 5.68 29.38 4.87
C LEU A 342 5.14 30.73 4.36
N GLU A 343 5.06 30.93 3.04
CA GLU A 343 4.46 32.14 2.45
C GLU A 343 2.96 32.31 2.72
N ILE A 344 2.25 31.24 3.09
CA ILE A 344 0.81 31.28 3.42
C ILE A 344 0.61 31.66 4.90
N HIS A 345 1.63 31.46 5.74
CA HIS A 345 1.57 31.63 7.19
C HIS A 345 2.36 32.85 7.72
N ASP A 346 3.00 33.61 6.84
CA ASP A 346 3.44 35.00 7.04
C ASP A 346 2.39 35.98 6.48
#